data_AF-A0A7Y0TK94-F1
#
_entry.id   AF-A0A7Y0TK94-F1
#
_cell.length_a   1.000
_cell.length_b   1.000
_cell.length_c   1.000
_cell.angle_alpha   90.00
_cell.angle_beta   90.00
_cell.angle_gamma   90.00
#
_symmetry.space_group_name_H-M   'P 1'
#
loop_
_entity.id
_entity.type
_entity.pdbx_description
1 polymer ?
#
loop_
_entity_poly.entity_id
_entity_poly.type
_entity_poly.pdbx_seq_one_letter_code
_entity_poly.pdbx_strand_id
1 'polypeptide(L)'
;GRWVESSVGAHLINHTRTDALKLYYWRQGNHEVDFVLEHKGKIIGLEIKSGRSQHASGMAVFCKECNPYKVLLVGNSGTPWQEFLELNPLELFN
;
A
#
# COMPACT_ATOMS: atom_id res chain seq x y z
N GLY A 1 -11.04 5.08 -5.57
CA GLY A 1 -12.33 5.55 -5.04
C GLY A 1 -12.13 5.96 -3.61
N ARG A 2 -12.29 7.26 -3.32
CA ARG A 2 -11.76 7.92 -2.11
C ARG A 2 -12.11 7.25 -0.78
N TRP A 3 -13.29 6.64 -0.66
CA TRP A 3 -13.69 5.99 0.60
C TRP A 3 -12.86 4.74 0.89
N VAL A 4 -12.54 3.92 -0.11
CA VAL A 4 -11.72 2.72 0.09
C VAL A 4 -10.28 3.11 0.43
N GLU A 5 -9.70 4.08 -0.29
CA GLU A 5 -8.38 4.64 0.02
C GLU A 5 -8.33 5.20 1.45
N SER A 6 -9.37 5.94 1.87
CA SER A 6 -9.45 6.51 3.22
C SER A 6 -9.58 5.42 4.29
N SER A 7 -10.41 4.40 4.07
CA SER A 7 -10.56 3.28 5.00
C SER A 7 -9.26 2.48 5.15
N VAL A 8 -8.59 2.18 4.04
CA VAL A 8 -7.28 1.50 4.06
C VAL A 8 -6.24 2.37 4.77
N GLY A 9 -6.15 3.66 4.44
CA GLY A 9 -5.23 4.58 5.12
C GLY A 9 -5.46 4.66 6.63
N ALA A 10 -6.73 4.76 7.07
CA ALA A 10 -7.08 4.77 8.48
C ALA A 10 -6.69 3.46 9.19
N HIS A 11 -6.94 2.31 8.56
CA HIS A 11 -6.55 1.00 9.06
C HIS A 11 -5.03 0.90 9.27
N LEU A 12 -4.25 1.31 8.26
CA LEU A 12 -2.79 1.28 8.31
C LEU A 12 -2.24 2.24 9.38
N ILE A 13 -2.76 3.47 9.46
CA ILE A 13 -2.34 4.46 10.47
C ILE A 13 -2.60 3.95 11.89
N ASN A 14 -3.70 3.23 12.12
CA ASN A 14 -3.98 2.70 13.45
C ASN A 14 -2.94 1.66 13.89
N HIS A 15 -2.43 0.86 12.95
CA HIS A 15 -1.39 -0.15 13.23
C HIS A 15 0.01 0.46 13.43
N THR A 16 0.30 1.65 12.92
CA THR A 16 1.61 2.30 13.19
C THR A 16 1.78 2.77 14.64
N ARG A 17 0.69 2.80 15.42
CA ARG A 17 0.70 3.28 16.82
C ARG A 17 1.15 2.21 17.81
N THR A 18 0.93 0.95 17.47
CA THR A 18 1.18 -0.21 18.33
C THR A 18 2.38 -1.03 17.88
N ASP A 19 2.64 -1.02 16.57
CA ASP A 19 3.64 -1.88 15.95
C ASP A 19 4.84 -1.08 15.44
N ALA A 20 5.99 -1.75 15.26
CA ALA A 20 7.15 -1.17 14.57
C ALA A 20 6.93 -1.06 13.04
N LEU A 21 5.69 -0.83 12.63
CA LEU A 21 5.25 -0.62 11.26
C LEU A 21 5.27 0.88 10.98
N LYS A 22 5.94 1.27 9.90
CA LYS A 22 5.93 2.66 9.44
C LYS A 22 5.12 2.77 8.16
N LEU A 23 4.39 3.87 8.04
CA LEU A 23 3.55 4.17 6.89
C LEU A 23 4.03 5.47 6.24
N TYR A 24 4.17 5.44 4.92
CA TYR A 24 4.63 6.55 4.10
C TYR A 24 3.75 6.74 2.87
N TYR A 25 3.84 7.92 2.27
CA TYR A 25 3.42 8.20 0.91
C TYR A 25 4.69 8.36 0.05
N TRP A 26 4.66 7.87 -1.19
CA TRP A 26 5.78 7.99 -2.11
C TRP A 26 5.36 8.72 -3.39
N ARG A 27 6.20 9.66 -3.83
CA ARG A 27 6.00 10.42 -5.07
C ARG A 27 7.32 10.80 -5.71
N GLN A 28 7.40 10.65 -7.02
CA GLN A 28 8.49 11.16 -7.87
C GLN A 28 7.91 11.82 -9.12
N GLY A 29 7.89 13.16 -9.12
CA GLY A 29 7.27 13.93 -10.21
C GLY A 29 5.77 13.63 -10.32
N ASN A 30 5.38 12.94 -11.40
CA ASN A 30 4.00 12.53 -11.67
C ASN A 30 3.72 11.06 -11.32
N HIS A 31 4.71 10.36 -10.77
CA HIS A 31 4.59 8.97 -10.34
C HIS A 31 4.31 8.92 -8.85
N GLU A 32 3.30 8.17 -8.44
CA GLU A 32 2.92 8.02 -7.04
C GLU A 32 2.56 6.57 -6.71
N VAL A 33 2.65 6.25 -5.42
CA VAL A 33 2.16 4.99 -4.84
C VAL A 33 1.33 5.39 -3.61
N ASP A 34 0.11 4.87 -3.51
CA ASP A 34 -0.87 5.30 -2.51
C ASP A 34 -0.33 5.17 -1.09
N PHE A 35 0.23 4.00 -0.76
CA PHE A 35 0.81 3.74 0.55
C PHE A 35 2.09 2.92 0.44
N VAL A 36 3.06 3.24 1.29
CA VAL A 36 4.29 2.45 1.45
C VAL A 36 4.44 2.05 2.90
N LEU A 37 4.57 0.75 3.13
CA LEU A 37 4.82 0.17 4.45
C LEU A 37 6.29 -0.17 4.60
N GLU A 38 6.86 0.10 5.77
CA GLU A 38 8.19 -0.35 6.15
C GLU A 38 8.14 -1.10 7.48
N HIS A 39 8.78 -2.26 7.52
CA HIS A 39 9.00 -3.00 8.74
C HIS A 39 10.33 -3.75 8.68
N LYS A 40 11.22 -3.49 9.65
CA LYS A 40 12.54 -4.13 9.78
C LYS A 40 13.38 -4.08 8.49
N GLY A 41 13.35 -2.94 7.79
CA GLY A 41 14.09 -2.70 6.56
C GLY A 41 13.45 -3.27 5.29
N LYS A 42 12.35 -4.04 5.41
CA LYS A 42 11.57 -4.48 4.25
C LYS A 42 10.55 -3.39 3.89
N ILE A 43 10.36 -3.17 2.59
CA ILE A 43 9.45 -2.15 2.05
C ILE A 43 8.35 -2.82 1.24
N ILE A 44 7.09 -2.45 1.45
CA ILE A 44 5.96 -2.92 0.65
C ILE A 44 5.24 -1.71 0.05
N GLY A 45 5.04 -1.72 -1.27
CA GLY A 45 4.21 -0.73 -1.96
C GLY A 45 2.76 -1.23 -2.11
N LEU A 46 1.78 -0.37 -1.82
CA LEU A 46 0.36 -0.67 -1.96
C LEU A 46 -0.29 0.27 -2.97
N GLU A 47 -1.07 -0.29 -3.87
CA GLU A 47 -1.92 0.42 -4.83
C GLU A 47 -3.38 0.07 -4.55
N ILE A 48 -4.26 1.06 -4.39
CA ILE A 48 -5.66 0.87 -4.00
C ILE A 48 -6.59 1.09 -5.20
N LYS A 49 -7.30 0.04 -5.63
CA LYS A 49 -8.21 0.07 -6.78
C LYS A 49 -9.66 -0.27 -6.42
N SER A 50 -10.50 0.76 -6.34
CA SER A 50 -11.95 0.59 -6.18
C SER A 50 -12.76 0.82 -7.47
N GLY A 51 -12.15 0.74 -8.68
CA GLY A 51 -12.83 0.91 -9.97
C GLY A 51 -11.99 0.54 -11.22
N ARG A 52 -12.51 0.79 -12.44
CA ARG A 52 -11.82 0.54 -13.73
C ARG A 52 -10.67 1.55 -13.95
N SER A 53 -9.49 1.14 -13.50
CA SER A 53 -8.10 1.62 -13.68
C SER A 53 -7.79 3.05 -14.19
N GLN A 54 -6.98 3.77 -13.40
CA GLN A 54 -5.86 4.56 -13.92
C GLN A 54 -4.59 3.67 -13.97
N HIS A 55 -3.67 3.99 -14.89
CA HIS A 55 -2.44 3.24 -15.14
C HIS A 55 -1.53 3.22 -13.90
N ALA A 56 -1.01 2.04 -13.54
CA ALA A 56 -0.07 1.81 -12.44
C ALA A 56 1.38 2.23 -12.79
N SER A 57 1.56 3.33 -13.53
CA SER A 57 2.89 3.79 -13.95
C SER A 57 3.77 4.17 -12.77
N GLY A 58 3.18 4.63 -11.67
CA GLY A 58 3.89 4.96 -10.44
C GLY A 58 4.57 3.75 -9.80
N MET A 59 3.87 2.60 -9.75
CA MET A 59 4.42 1.37 -9.18
C MET A 59 5.66 0.86 -9.92
N ALA A 60 5.71 0.98 -11.26
CA ALA A 60 6.88 0.57 -12.02
C ALA A 60 8.13 1.41 -11.68
N VAL A 61 7.95 2.72 -11.53
CA VAL A 61 9.03 3.63 -11.13
C VAL A 61 9.43 3.38 -9.67
N PHE A 62 8.46 3.22 -8.77
CA PHE A 62 8.71 2.86 -7.38
C PHE A 62 9.52 1.56 -7.25
N CYS A 63 9.18 0.51 -8.03
CA CYS A 63 9.94 -0.74 -8.04
C CYS A 63 11.41 -0.52 -8.42
N LYS A 64 11.66 0.33 -9.42
CA LYS A 64 13.01 0.63 -9.89
C LYS A 64 13.83 1.41 -8.86
N GLU A 65 13.22 2.40 -8.21
CA GLU A 65 13.92 3.31 -7.30
C GLU A 65 14.05 2.77 -5.87
N CYS A 66 13.05 2.01 -5.40
CA CYS A 66 12.97 1.55 -4.02
C CYS A 66 13.26 0.06 -3.83
N ASN A 67 13.29 -0.74 -4.91
CA ASN A 67 13.49 -2.19 -4.88
C ASN A 67 12.69 -2.89 -3.75
N PRO A 68 11.35 -2.74 -3.73
CA PRO A 68 10.51 -3.15 -2.62
C PRO A 68 10.52 -4.68 -2.45
N TYR A 69 10.29 -5.12 -1.22
CA TYR A 69 10.11 -6.52 -0.88
C TYR A 69 8.87 -7.14 -1.52
N LYS A 70 7.74 -6.41 -1.53
CA LYS A 70 6.50 -6.81 -2.19
C LYS A 70 5.80 -5.57 -2.77
N VAL A 71 4.96 -5.79 -3.79
CA VAL A 71 3.96 -4.82 -4.23
C VAL A 71 2.60 -5.50 -4.22
N LEU A 72 1.59 -4.81 -3.70
CA LEU A 72 0.25 -5.36 -3.54
C LEU A 72 -0.77 -4.43 -4.20
N LEU A 73 -1.73 -5.07 -4.86
CA LEU A 73 -2.90 -4.40 -5.40
C LEU A 73 -4.08 -4.73 -4.48
N VAL A 74 -4.66 -3.72 -3.85
CA VAL A 74 -5.79 -3.87 -2.93
C VAL A 74 -7.04 -3.35 -3.61
N GLY A 75 -8.04 -4.21 -3.79
CA GLY A 75 -9.27 -3.89 -4.50
C GLY A 75 -9.76 -5.02 -5.40
N ASN A 76 -10.52 -4.67 -6.44
CA ASN A 76 -11.23 -5.64 -7.30
C ASN A 76 -10.29 -6.52 -8.16
N SER A 77 -9.01 -6.17 -8.22
CA SER A 77 -7.96 -6.92 -8.90
C SER A 77 -6.84 -7.06 -7.89
N GLY A 78 -6.57 -8.26 -7.37
CA GLY A 78 -5.66 -8.46 -6.24
C GLY A 78 -6.40 -8.81 -4.95
N THR A 79 -5.94 -8.31 -3.81
CA THR A 79 -6.53 -8.58 -2.50
C THR A 79 -7.80 -7.75 -2.30
N PRO A 80 -8.98 -8.35 -2.08
CA PRO A 80 -10.20 -7.60 -1.78
C PRO A 80 -9.98 -6.65 -0.60
N TRP A 81 -10.44 -5.40 -0.72
CA TRP A 81 -10.17 -4.39 0.31
C TRP A 81 -10.84 -4.72 1.64
N GLN A 82 -11.98 -5.42 1.62
CA GLN A 82 -12.65 -5.89 2.83
C GLN A 82 -11.78 -6.88 3.59
N GLU A 83 -11.20 -7.87 2.90
CA GLU A 83 -10.27 -8.83 3.49
C GLU A 83 -8.99 -8.14 3.99
N PHE A 84 -8.51 -7.14 3.25
CA PHE A 84 -7.37 -6.34 3.68
C PHE A 84 -7.61 -5.60 5.00
N LEU A 85 -8.83 -5.12 5.24
CA LEU A 85 -9.20 -4.45 6.50
C LEU A 85 -9.32 -5.39 7.69
N GLU A 86 -9.46 -6.70 7.46
CA GLU A 86 -9.47 -7.72 8.51
C GLU A 86 -8.05 -8.22 8.84
N LEU A 87 -7.09 -8.02 7.93
CA LEU A 87 -5.71 -8.44 8.09
C LEU A 87 -4.94 -7.52 9.06
N ASN A 88 -4.09 -8.11 9.91
CA ASN A 88 -3.00 -7.38 10.55
C ASN A 88 -1.91 -7.04 9.50
N PRO A 89 -1.62 -5.76 9.21
CA PRO A 89 -0.67 -5.39 8.16
C PRO A 89 0.75 -5.93 8.35
N LEU A 90 1.15 -6.30 9.57
CA LEU A 90 2.45 -6.96 9.81
C LEU A 90 2.55 -8.33 9.12
N GLU A 91 1.44 -9.03 8.93
CA GLU A 91 1.42 -10.36 8.29
C GLU A 91 1.87 -10.29 6.82
N LEU A 92 1.80 -9.12 6.19
CA LEU A 92 2.31 -8.88 4.84
C LEU A 92 3.83 -9.07 4.73
N PHE A 93 4.56 -8.97 5.84
CA PHE A 93 6.03 -9.05 5.90
C PHE A 93 6.60 -10.46 6.13
N ASN A 94 5.70 -11.43 6.36
CA ASN A 94 6.02 -12.85 6.48
C ASN A 94 6.34 -13.50 5.13
#